data_AF-A0AAU9G7W0-F1
#
_entry.id   AF-A0AAU9G7W0-F1
#
_cell.length_a   1.000
_cell.length_b   1.000
_cell.length_c   1.000
_cell.angle_alpha   90.00
_cell.angle_beta   90.00
_cell.angle_gamma   90.00
#
_symmetry.space_group_name_H-M   'P 1'
#
loop_
_entity.id
_entity.type
_entity.pdbx_description
1 polymer ?
#
loop_
_entity_poly.entity_id
_entity_poly.type
_entity_poly.pdbx_seq_one_letter_code
_entity_poly.pdbx_strand_id
1 'polypeptide(L)'
;MELSPNNQNEDRKPILTADGLVQTSNSPFEPTISQETQTSNGIGTQCQLTVDQLDIEILPIIYDVVRCVEKDPLENAVKLRESQDCNHKIFELQKRFESAREQIRQLPGIDYNKDEQLQRLELLRNQLKLKQQLIRKYKDTEF
;
A
#
# COMPACT_ATOMS: atom_id res chain seq x y z
N MET A 1 47.82 42.64 10.81
CA MET A 1 46.58 42.43 10.03
C MET A 1 46.76 41.13 9.25
N GLU A 2 46.12 40.06 9.74
CA GLU A 2 45.36 39.00 9.01
C GLU A 2 45.51 38.98 7.46
N LEU A 3 45.70 37.85 6.74
CA LEU A 3 44.97 36.57 6.75
C LEU A 3 45.76 35.39 6.14
N SER A 4 45.35 34.18 6.54
CA SER A 4 45.75 32.81 6.15
C SER A 4 45.18 32.31 4.80
N PRO A 5 45.63 31.12 4.30
CA PRO A 5 45.44 30.65 2.93
C PRO A 5 44.17 29.81 2.71
N ASN A 6 43.65 29.84 1.47
CA ASN A 6 42.46 29.11 1.06
C ASN A 6 42.82 27.68 0.59
N ASN A 7 42.23 26.66 1.24
CA ASN A 7 42.35 25.23 0.92
C ASN A 7 41.50 24.86 -0.30
N GLN A 8 42.08 24.16 -1.27
CA GLN A 8 41.34 23.38 -2.28
C GLN A 8 40.85 22.07 -1.64
N ASN A 9 39.54 21.93 -1.44
CA ASN A 9 38.90 20.66 -1.13
C ASN A 9 38.25 20.11 -2.40
N GLU A 10 38.85 19.06 -2.95
CA GLU A 10 38.30 18.28 -4.07
C GLU A 10 37.05 17.50 -3.63
N ASP A 11 36.01 17.62 -4.45
CA ASP A 11 34.66 17.12 -4.28
C ASP A 11 34.62 15.58 -4.49
N ARG A 12 34.71 14.80 -3.42
CA ARG A 12 34.50 13.34 -3.47
C ARG A 12 33.05 13.00 -3.10
N LYS A 13 32.31 12.54 -4.11
CA LYS A 13 30.95 11.98 -3.98
C LYS A 13 30.91 10.86 -2.92
N PRO A 14 29.88 10.81 -2.05
CA PRO A 14 29.73 9.73 -1.08
C PRO A 14 29.34 8.41 -1.77
N ILE A 15 30.04 7.33 -1.44
CA ILE A 15 29.72 5.95 -1.83
C ILE A 15 28.93 5.31 -0.70
N LEU A 16 27.79 4.71 -1.03
CA LEU A 16 26.90 4.00 -0.11
C LEU A 16 27.42 2.57 0.11
N THR A 17 27.89 2.26 1.30
CA THR A 17 28.31 0.90 1.70
C THR A 17 27.28 0.29 2.65
N ALA A 18 27.09 -1.03 2.54
CA ALA A 18 25.97 -1.81 3.09
C ALA A 18 25.92 -1.99 4.62
N ASP A 19 26.78 -1.34 5.41
CA ASP A 19 26.73 -1.37 6.87
C ASP A 19 26.70 0.07 7.39
N GLY A 20 25.50 0.52 7.76
CA GLY A 20 25.26 1.88 8.21
C GLY A 20 25.81 2.14 9.61
N LEU A 21 26.92 2.87 9.70
CA LEU A 21 27.21 3.76 10.83
C LEU A 21 28.15 4.90 10.39
N VAL A 22 27.67 6.14 10.41
CA VAL A 22 28.55 7.32 10.56
C VAL A 22 27.99 8.22 11.66
N GLN A 23 28.71 8.23 12.77
CA GLN A 23 28.69 9.26 13.79
C GLN A 23 29.79 10.27 13.44
N THR A 24 29.42 11.47 13.00
CA THR A 24 30.31 12.64 13.08
C THR A 24 29.51 13.84 13.55
N SER A 25 29.98 14.41 14.64
CA SER A 25 29.46 15.52 15.42
C SER A 25 29.53 16.87 14.71
N ASN A 26 28.59 17.74 15.10
CA ASN A 26 28.54 19.22 15.06
C ASN A 26 27.60 19.88 14.04
N SER A 27 26.48 20.33 14.60
CA SER A 27 25.54 21.41 14.19
C SER A 27 26.30 22.72 13.88
N PRO A 28 25.76 23.73 13.13
CA PRO A 28 24.36 24.16 13.14
C PRO A 28 23.80 24.82 11.85
N PHE A 29 22.75 24.28 11.21
CA PHE A 29 21.84 25.07 10.36
C PHE A 29 20.52 24.30 10.13
N GLU A 30 19.41 25.04 10.12
CA GLU A 30 18.01 24.58 10.13
C GLU A 30 17.63 23.45 9.16
N PRO A 31 16.74 22.52 9.54
CA PRO A 31 16.01 21.71 8.59
C PRO A 31 14.80 22.50 8.04
N THR A 32 14.85 22.82 6.76
CA THR A 32 13.65 23.14 5.96
C THR A 32 12.71 21.94 6.03
N ILE A 33 11.56 22.13 6.69
CA ILE A 33 10.45 21.18 6.71
C ILE A 33 9.95 21.00 5.28
N SER A 34 10.07 19.78 4.76
CA SER A 34 9.31 19.29 3.61
C SER A 34 8.86 17.88 3.92
N GLN A 35 7.64 17.82 4.48
CA GLN A 35 6.70 16.70 4.56
C GLN A 35 7.28 15.31 4.83
N GLU A 36 7.41 15.01 6.12
CA GLU A 36 7.42 13.66 6.66
C GLU A 36 6.05 13.00 6.40
N THR A 37 6.01 11.92 5.60
CA THR A 37 4.93 10.94 5.76
C THR A 37 5.27 10.09 6.96
N GLN A 38 4.50 10.32 8.03
CA GLN A 38 4.61 9.72 9.34
C GLN A 38 4.75 8.19 9.26
N THR A 39 5.92 7.66 9.60
CA THR A 39 6.03 6.29 10.10
C THR A 39 5.41 6.25 11.48
N SER A 40 4.11 5.99 11.55
CA SER A 40 3.40 5.71 12.79
C SER A 40 3.93 4.40 13.39
N ASN A 41 4.92 4.52 14.28
CA ASN A 41 5.21 3.49 15.28
C ASN A 41 4.15 3.60 16.38
N GLY A 42 2.94 3.16 16.06
CA GLY A 42 1.86 2.93 17.02
C GLY A 42 1.58 1.45 17.08
N ILE A 43 1.66 0.85 18.27
CA ILE A 43 1.00 -0.43 18.57
C ILE A 43 -0.51 -0.13 18.58
N GLY A 44 -1.06 0.06 17.40
CA GLY A 44 -2.48 0.06 17.13
C GLY A 44 -2.70 -1.13 16.22
N THR A 45 -3.20 -2.23 16.78
CA THR A 45 -3.82 -3.32 16.01
C THR A 45 -5.05 -2.73 15.31
N GLN A 46 -4.82 -2.03 14.21
CA GLN A 46 -5.87 -1.81 13.24
C GLN A 46 -6.04 -3.14 12.52
N CYS A 47 -7.21 -3.76 12.67
CA CYS A 47 -7.59 -4.92 11.85
C CYS A 47 -7.53 -4.47 10.39
N GLN A 48 -6.44 -4.81 9.70
CA GLN A 48 -6.29 -4.49 8.29
C GLN A 48 -7.22 -5.40 7.49
N LEU A 49 -8.00 -4.80 6.58
CA LEU A 49 -8.81 -5.53 5.62
C LEU A 49 -7.90 -6.47 4.83
N THR A 50 -8.25 -7.75 4.78
CA THR A 50 -7.55 -8.73 3.95
C THR A 50 -8.40 -9.16 2.77
N VAL A 51 -7.77 -9.77 1.77
CA VAL A 51 -8.41 -10.19 0.52
C VAL A 51 -9.62 -11.11 0.78
N ASP A 52 -9.54 -11.96 1.79
CA ASP A 52 -10.61 -12.93 2.13
C ASP A 52 -11.88 -12.28 2.71
N GLN A 53 -11.80 -11.01 3.15
CA GLN A 53 -12.95 -10.25 3.65
C GLN A 53 -13.66 -9.43 2.55
N LEU A 54 -13.20 -9.49 1.30
CA LEU A 54 -13.77 -8.70 0.22
C LEU A 54 -15.06 -9.35 -0.32
N ASP A 55 -16.14 -8.55 -0.39
CA ASP A 55 -17.37 -8.94 -1.08
C ASP A 55 -17.31 -8.45 -2.55
N ILE A 56 -16.70 -9.26 -3.42
CA ILE A 56 -16.45 -8.95 -4.84
C ILE A 56 -17.07 -9.96 -5.81
N GLU A 57 -18.09 -10.70 -5.38
CA GLU A 57 -18.79 -11.67 -6.22
C GLU A 57 -19.69 -10.98 -7.26
N ILE A 58 -19.16 -10.77 -8.47
CA ILE A 58 -19.86 -10.11 -9.59
C ILE A 58 -20.35 -11.07 -10.68
N LEU A 59 -19.83 -12.30 -10.72
CA LEU A 59 -20.15 -13.24 -11.79
C LEU A 59 -21.63 -13.63 -11.87
N PRO A 60 -22.35 -13.87 -10.75
CA PRO A 60 -23.77 -14.19 -10.81
C PRO A 60 -24.60 -13.11 -11.52
N ILE A 61 -24.37 -11.83 -11.17
CA ILE A 61 -25.12 -10.71 -11.77
C ILE A 61 -24.70 -10.46 -13.23
N ILE A 62 -23.42 -10.69 -13.60
CA ILE A 62 -22.98 -10.64 -15.01
C ILE A 62 -23.73 -11.69 -15.83
N TYR A 63 -23.79 -12.92 -15.31
CA TYR A 63 -24.52 -14.01 -15.97
C TYR A 63 -26.00 -13.65 -16.15
N ASP A 64 -26.63 -13.10 -15.12
CA ASP A 64 -28.02 -12.66 -15.18
C ASP A 64 -28.27 -11.53 -16.17
N VAL A 65 -27.32 -10.60 -16.35
CA VAL A 65 -27.38 -9.55 -17.37
C VAL A 65 -27.26 -10.15 -18.76
N VAL A 66 -26.25 -10.99 -19.01
CA VAL A 66 -26.06 -11.65 -20.32
C VAL A 66 -27.31 -12.43 -20.71
N ARG A 67 -27.83 -13.27 -19.81
CA ARG A 67 -29.07 -14.03 -20.03
C ARG A 67 -30.27 -13.12 -20.30
N CYS A 68 -30.34 -11.97 -19.63
CA CYS A 68 -31.46 -11.04 -19.80
C CYS A 68 -31.41 -10.32 -21.15
N VAL A 69 -30.22 -9.97 -21.63
CA VAL A 69 -30.02 -9.32 -22.94
C VAL A 69 -30.24 -10.28 -24.09
N GLU A 70 -29.88 -11.55 -23.92
CA GLU A 70 -30.05 -12.60 -24.94
C GLU A 70 -31.50 -13.13 -25.04
N LYS A 71 -32.37 -12.80 -24.08
CA LYS A 71 -33.75 -13.28 -24.06
C LYS A 71 -34.57 -12.53 -25.11
N ASP A 72 -35.10 -13.25 -26.11
CA ASP A 72 -35.98 -12.67 -27.13
C ASP A 72 -37.43 -12.56 -26.58
N PRO A 73 -37.98 -11.35 -26.40
CA PRO A 73 -39.25 -11.20 -25.71
C PRO A 73 -40.44 -11.39 -26.69
N LEU A 74 -41.38 -12.27 -26.33
CA LEU A 74 -42.47 -12.72 -27.21
C LEU A 74 -43.62 -11.72 -27.38
N GLU A 75 -43.83 -10.78 -26.45
CA GLU A 75 -45.00 -9.88 -26.41
C GLU A 75 -44.62 -8.45 -25.96
N ASN A 76 -45.19 -7.40 -26.57
CA ASN A 76 -44.80 -5.99 -26.32
C ASN A 76 -44.85 -5.55 -24.84
N ALA A 77 -45.86 -5.98 -24.09
CA ALA A 77 -45.96 -5.69 -22.65
C ALA A 77 -44.88 -6.44 -21.83
N VAL A 78 -44.51 -7.65 -22.28
CA VAL A 78 -43.44 -8.44 -21.69
C VAL A 78 -42.07 -7.82 -22.02
N LYS A 79 -41.88 -7.29 -23.24
CA LYS A 79 -40.65 -6.57 -23.64
C LYS A 79 -40.35 -5.40 -22.71
N LEU A 80 -41.36 -4.59 -22.37
CA LEU A 80 -41.17 -3.40 -21.53
C LEU A 80 -40.75 -3.78 -20.11
N ARG A 81 -41.41 -4.78 -19.53
CA ARG A 81 -41.09 -5.29 -18.18
C ARG A 81 -39.70 -5.92 -18.15
N GLU A 82 -39.38 -6.79 -19.09
CA GLU A 82 -38.07 -7.47 -19.15
C GLU A 82 -36.93 -6.50 -19.42
N SER A 83 -37.16 -5.47 -20.23
CA SER A 83 -36.22 -4.36 -20.40
C SER A 83 -35.98 -3.62 -19.09
N GLN A 84 -37.03 -3.31 -18.33
CA GLN A 84 -36.89 -2.67 -17.02
C GLN A 84 -36.11 -3.54 -16.03
N ASP A 85 -36.42 -4.83 -15.96
CA ASP A 85 -35.72 -5.81 -15.11
C ASP A 85 -34.24 -5.94 -15.52
N CYS A 86 -33.95 -5.93 -16.83
CA CYS A 86 -32.58 -5.92 -17.36
C CYS A 86 -31.81 -4.67 -16.92
N ASN A 87 -32.42 -3.50 -17.04
CA ASN A 87 -31.82 -2.24 -16.61
C ASN A 87 -31.53 -2.23 -15.11
N HIS A 88 -32.43 -2.82 -14.29
CA HIS A 88 -32.20 -2.95 -12.86
C HIS A 88 -30.97 -3.80 -12.55
N LYS A 89 -30.80 -4.95 -13.22
CA LYS A 89 -29.62 -5.81 -13.06
C LYS A 89 -28.32 -5.13 -13.48
N ILE A 90 -28.36 -4.34 -14.55
CA ILE A 90 -27.21 -3.53 -15.00
C ILE A 90 -26.84 -2.50 -13.93
N PHE A 91 -27.82 -1.82 -13.35
CA PHE A 91 -27.58 -0.85 -12.28
C PHE A 91 -27.03 -1.52 -11.01
N GLU A 92 -27.53 -2.70 -10.66
CA GLU A 92 -26.98 -3.49 -9.55
C GLU A 92 -25.51 -3.86 -9.82
N LEU A 93 -25.18 -4.33 -11.02
CA LEU A 93 -23.82 -4.64 -11.42
C LEU A 93 -22.89 -3.41 -11.30
N GLN A 94 -23.35 -2.23 -11.75
CA GLN A 94 -22.61 -0.98 -11.60
C GLN A 94 -22.32 -0.66 -10.12
N LYS A 95 -23.33 -0.81 -9.25
CA LYS A 95 -23.17 -0.60 -7.80
C LYS A 95 -22.19 -1.59 -7.17
N ARG A 96 -22.24 -2.86 -7.58
CA ARG A 96 -21.29 -3.91 -7.14
C ARG A 96 -19.86 -3.58 -7.55
N PHE A 97 -19.65 -3.11 -8.79
CA PHE A 97 -18.33 -2.67 -9.22
C PHE A 97 -17.80 -1.50 -8.40
N GLU A 98 -18.65 -0.51 -8.12
CA GLU A 98 -18.21 0.65 -7.34
C GLU A 98 -17.87 0.27 -5.90
N SER A 99 -18.69 -0.58 -5.27
CA SER A 99 -18.39 -1.11 -3.95
C SER A 99 -17.11 -1.94 -3.94
N ALA A 100 -16.89 -2.80 -4.95
CA ALA A 100 -15.68 -3.59 -5.08
C ALA A 100 -14.44 -2.70 -5.22
N ARG A 101 -14.49 -1.64 -6.03
CA ARG A 101 -13.40 -0.66 -6.16
C ARG A 101 -13.09 0.01 -4.82
N GLU A 102 -14.12 0.44 -4.10
CA GLU A 102 -13.93 1.07 -2.79
C GLU A 102 -13.28 0.10 -1.81
N GLN A 103 -13.76 -1.14 -1.72
CA GLN A 103 -13.14 -2.15 -0.85
C GLN A 103 -11.68 -2.46 -1.24
N ILE A 104 -11.39 -2.57 -2.54
CA ILE A 104 -10.01 -2.75 -3.03
C ILE A 104 -9.13 -1.58 -2.64
N ARG A 105 -9.63 -0.33 -2.68
CA ARG A 105 -8.88 0.87 -2.27
C ARG A 105 -8.50 0.86 -0.79
N GLN A 106 -9.22 0.13 0.04
CA GLN A 106 -8.92 0.00 1.47
C GLN A 106 -7.91 -1.12 1.77
N LEU A 107 -7.50 -1.91 0.77
CA LEU A 107 -6.50 -2.96 0.97
C LEU A 107 -5.11 -2.35 1.23
N PRO A 108 -4.38 -2.83 2.24
CA PRO A 108 -3.04 -2.36 2.50
C PRO A 108 -2.08 -2.73 1.37
N GLY A 109 -1.24 -1.78 0.98
CA GLY A 109 -0.11 -2.02 0.09
C GLY A 109 -0.43 -1.92 -1.41
N ILE A 110 -1.67 -1.63 -1.80
CA ILE A 110 -2.08 -1.41 -3.20
C ILE A 110 -1.39 -0.21 -3.86
N ASP A 111 -0.90 0.74 -3.06
CA ASP A 111 -0.20 1.94 -3.53
C ASP A 111 1.23 1.66 -3.98
N TYR A 112 1.75 0.46 -3.69
CA TYR A 112 3.09 0.05 -4.04
C TYR A 112 3.07 -0.83 -5.28
N ASN A 113 4.08 -0.64 -6.12
CA ASN A 113 4.35 -1.61 -7.18
C ASN A 113 4.94 -2.91 -6.58
N LYS A 114 4.99 -3.96 -7.39
CA LYS A 114 5.47 -5.27 -6.96
C LYS A 114 6.88 -5.23 -6.34
N ASP A 115 7.80 -4.50 -6.96
CA ASP A 115 9.19 -4.46 -6.51
C ASP A 115 9.33 -3.73 -5.17
N GLU A 116 8.58 -2.63 -4.99
CA GLU A 116 8.49 -1.91 -3.72
C GLU A 116 7.89 -2.77 -2.60
N GLN A 117 6.83 -3.54 -2.89
CA GLN A 117 6.25 -4.48 -1.93
C GLN A 117 7.27 -5.53 -1.49
N LEU A 118 8.01 -6.09 -2.44
CA LEU A 118 9.05 -7.09 -2.17
C LEU A 118 10.23 -6.51 -1.37
N GLN A 119 10.69 -5.31 -1.71
CA GLN A 119 11.75 -4.62 -0.99
C GLN A 119 11.33 -4.34 0.47
N ARG A 120 10.10 -3.89 0.69
CA ARG A 120 9.59 -3.62 2.04
C ARG A 120 9.42 -4.89 2.85
N LEU A 121 8.97 -5.98 2.22
CA LEU A 121 8.91 -7.28 2.85
C LEU A 121 10.29 -7.75 3.32
N GLU A 122 11.32 -7.58 2.49
CA GLU A 122 12.69 -7.93 2.84
C GLU A 122 13.25 -7.06 3.97
N LEU A 123 12.98 -5.76 3.95
CA LEU A 123 13.34 -4.86 5.05
C LEU A 123 12.69 -5.29 6.37
N LEU A 124 11.39 -5.63 6.35
CA LEU A 124 10.67 -6.11 7.53
C LEU A 124 11.26 -7.43 8.08
N ARG A 125 11.64 -8.36 7.20
CA ARG A 125 12.32 -9.61 7.59
C ARG A 125 13.66 -9.34 8.28
N ASN A 126 14.46 -8.43 7.74
CA ASN A 126 15.75 -8.07 8.31
C ASN A 126 15.60 -7.36 9.66
N GLN A 127 14.64 -6.42 9.77
CA GLN A 127 14.31 -5.79 11.05
C GLN A 127 13.89 -6.81 12.10
N LEU A 128 13.02 -7.76 11.73
CA LEU A 128 12.56 -8.82 12.63
C LEU A 128 13.73 -9.68 13.11
N LYS A 129 14.62 -10.10 12.19
CA LYS A 129 15.83 -10.88 12.53
C LYS A 129 16.73 -10.13 13.51
N LEU A 130 16.98 -8.85 13.26
CA LEU A 130 17.81 -8.02 14.13
C LEU A 130 17.17 -7.85 15.51
N LYS A 131 15.87 -7.55 15.57
CA LYS A 131 15.12 -7.44 16.84
C LYS A 131 15.18 -8.74 17.64
N GLN A 132 15.03 -9.89 16.99
CA GLN A 132 15.15 -11.20 17.66
C GLN A 132 16.56 -11.45 18.19
N GLN A 133 17.60 -11.12 17.42
CA GLN A 133 18.99 -11.25 17.88
C GLN A 133 19.26 -10.38 19.10
N LEU A 134 18.74 -9.15 19.10
CA LEU A 134 18.89 -8.22 20.21
C LEU A 134 18.21 -8.75 21.47
N ILE A 135 16.96 -9.23 21.35
CA ILE A 135 16.23 -9.86 22.47
C ILE A 135 17.00 -11.06 23.01
N ARG A 136 17.56 -11.92 22.15
CA ARG A 136 18.37 -13.06 22.61
C ARG A 136 19.61 -12.59 23.37
N LYS A 137 20.37 -11.64 22.83
CA LYS A 137 21.54 -11.08 23.52
C LYS A 137 21.21 -10.59 24.92
N TYR A 138 20.15 -9.80 25.06
CA TYR A 138 19.75 -9.28 26.37
C TYR A 138 19.25 -10.39 27.31
N LYS A 139 18.54 -11.40 26.80
CA LYS A 139 18.14 -12.57 27.61
C LYS A 139 19.33 -13.41 28.09
N ASP A 140 20.37 -13.52 27.25
CA ASP A 140 21.55 -14.33 27.55
C ASP A 140 22.52 -13.62 28.51
N THR A 141 22.48 -12.28 28.58
CA THR A 141 23.29 -11.45 29.51
C THR A 141 22.67 -11.23 30.89
N GLU A 142 21.41 -11.63 31.14
CA GLU A 142 20.75 -11.53 32.44
C GLU A 142 21.10 -12.75 33.36
N PHE A 143 22.40 -12.97 33.61
CA PHE A 143 22.94 -13.88 34.63
C PHE A 143 24.24 -13.34 35.24
#